data_AF-S7PKQ0-F1
#
_entry.id   AF-S7PKQ0-F1
#
_cell.length_a   1.000
_cell.length_b   1.000
_cell.length_c   1.000
_cell.angle_alpha   90.00
_cell.angle_beta   90.00
_cell.angle_gamma   90.00
#
_symmetry.space_group_name_H-M   'P 1'
#
loop_
_entity.id
_entity.type
_entity.pdbx_description
1 polymer ?
#
loop_
_entity_poly.entity_id
_entity_poly.type
_entity_poly.pdbx_seq_one_letter_code
_entity_poly.pdbx_strand_id
1 'polypeptide(L)'
;MAVTTLSRVTRLITVPPETEGVVHVRVPWDSLSYHQGRPFSTVDRDNDIAVTNCALSYKGAWWYKNCHRTNLNGKYGESRHSQGINWYHWKGHEFSIPFVEMKTRPYNHRPLAGRKRRSLHF
;
A
#
# COMPACT_ATOMS: atom_id res chain seq x y z
N MET A 1 6.43 21.16 4.76
CA MET A 1 5.74 20.85 6.03
C MET A 1 6.35 19.56 6.56
N ALA A 2 7.14 19.67 7.62
CA ALA A 2 7.74 18.54 8.32
C ALA A 2 6.86 18.24 9.55
N VAL A 3 6.60 16.96 9.82
CA VAL A 3 6.03 16.53 11.11
C VAL A 3 6.92 15.45 11.69
N THR A 4 7.36 15.75 12.90
CA THR A 4 8.29 15.03 13.75
C THR A 4 7.63 13.79 14.38
N THR A 5 8.49 12.82 14.69
CA THR A 5 8.28 11.52 15.36
C THR A 5 7.08 11.34 16.29
N LEU A 6 6.30 10.28 16.01
CA LEU A 6 5.72 9.37 17.01
C LEU A 6 5.88 7.91 16.56
N SER A 7 5.93 7.05 17.56
CA SER A 7 6.23 5.62 17.59
C SER A 7 5.61 4.75 16.46
N ARG A 8 6.41 3.78 16.00
CA ARG A 8 6.05 2.57 15.23
C ARG A 8 5.07 2.74 14.05
N VAL A 9 5.70 2.86 12.88
CA VAL A 9 5.26 2.32 11.58
C VAL A 9 3.88 2.78 11.10
N THR A 10 3.79 4.07 10.79
CA THR A 10 2.96 4.49 9.66
C THR A 10 3.80 5.43 8.80
N ARG A 11 4.81 4.87 8.12
CA ARG A 11 5.36 5.52 6.94
C ARG A 11 4.30 5.37 5.86
N LEU A 12 3.50 6.41 5.67
CA LEU A 12 2.79 6.64 4.40
C LEU A 12 3.82 6.41 3.30
N ILE A 13 3.62 5.38 2.48
CA ILE A 13 4.46 5.15 1.31
C ILE A 13 4.09 6.24 0.31
N THR A 14 4.69 7.42 0.43
CA THR A 14 4.81 8.34 -0.69
C THR A 14 5.76 7.68 -1.68
N VAL A 15 5.20 7.06 -2.72
CA VAL A 15 6.00 6.56 -3.86
C VAL A 15 6.46 7.80 -4.61
N PRO A 16 7.77 8.12 -4.65
CA PRO A 16 8.27 9.23 -5.45
C PRO A 16 7.98 8.94 -6.93
N PRO A 17 7.71 9.96 -7.75
CA PRO A 17 7.43 9.78 -9.19
C PRO A 17 8.57 9.12 -9.97
N GLU A 18 9.77 9.00 -9.36
CA GLU A 18 10.99 8.49 -9.98
C GLU A 18 11.27 7.01 -9.72
N THR A 19 10.44 6.32 -8.93
CA THR A 19 10.58 4.88 -8.75
C THR A 19 9.66 4.14 -9.70
N GLU A 20 10.20 3.63 -10.81
CA GLU A 20 9.64 2.48 -11.54
C GLU A 20 9.71 1.19 -10.70
N GLY A 21 9.26 1.26 -9.45
CA GLY A 21 9.17 0.14 -8.52
C GLY A 21 7.74 -0.32 -8.46
N VAL A 22 7.36 -1.22 -9.37
CA VAL A 22 6.09 -1.93 -9.28
C VAL A 22 5.97 -2.55 -7.89
N VAL A 23 4.91 -2.19 -7.15
CA VAL A 23 4.58 -2.81 -5.87
C VAL A 23 4.14 -4.24 -6.16
N HIS A 24 5.08 -5.18 -6.04
CA HIS A 24 4.78 -6.60 -6.19
C HIS A 24 4.27 -7.16 -4.86
N VAL A 25 2.95 -7.35 -4.74
CA VAL A 25 2.38 -8.19 -3.68
C VAL A 25 2.17 -9.58 -4.26
N ARG A 26 3.01 -10.54 -3.88
CA ARG A 26 2.91 -11.93 -4.32
C ARG A 26 1.92 -12.69 -3.42
N VAL A 27 0.64 -12.40 -3.57
CA VAL A 27 -0.46 -13.27 -3.12
C VAL A 27 -1.08 -13.96 -4.35
N PRO A 28 -1.60 -15.20 -4.25
CA PRO A 28 -2.24 -15.92 -5.36
C PRO A 28 -3.44 -15.20 -6.01
N TRP A 29 -3.87 -14.12 -5.38
CA TRP A 29 -5.08 -13.37 -5.67
C TRP A 29 -4.70 -11.92 -5.94
N ASP A 30 -4.37 -11.55 -7.16
CA ASP A 30 -3.97 -10.18 -7.48
C ASP A 30 -5.19 -9.24 -7.54
N SER A 31 -5.29 -8.34 -6.56
CA SER A 31 -6.25 -7.24 -6.58
C SER A 31 -5.55 -5.88 -6.76
N LEU A 32 -4.22 -5.84 -6.78
CA LEU A 32 -3.46 -4.59 -6.80
C LEU A 32 -3.26 -4.06 -8.22
N SER A 33 -3.19 -4.93 -9.23
CA SER A 33 -3.12 -4.52 -10.65
C SER A 33 -4.26 -3.60 -11.08
N TYR A 34 -5.46 -3.75 -10.48
CA TYR A 34 -6.59 -2.84 -10.71
C TYR A 34 -6.26 -1.37 -10.43
N HIS A 35 -5.34 -1.14 -9.49
CA HIS A 35 -4.91 0.17 -9.02
C HIS A 35 -3.66 0.70 -9.75
N GLN A 36 -3.10 -0.06 -10.68
CA GLN A 36 -1.86 0.32 -11.37
C GLN A 36 -2.04 1.63 -12.16
N GLY A 37 -1.06 2.52 -12.01
CA GLY A 37 -1.02 3.83 -12.68
C GLY A 37 -2.06 4.84 -12.17
N ARG A 38 -2.78 4.53 -11.08
CA ARG A 38 -3.72 5.49 -10.48
C ARG A 38 -3.00 6.45 -9.56
N PRO A 39 -3.39 7.74 -9.54
CA PRO A 39 -2.91 8.67 -8.53
C PRO A 39 -3.47 8.30 -7.15
N PHE A 40 -2.78 8.74 -6.10
CA PHE A 40 -3.21 8.51 -4.73
C PHE A 40 -4.31 9.51 -4.34
N SER A 41 -5.41 9.04 -3.77
CA SER A 41 -6.55 9.86 -3.34
C SER A 41 -6.71 9.83 -1.81
N THR A 42 -7.07 10.97 -1.24
CA THR A 42 -7.34 11.18 0.19
C THR A 42 -8.69 11.89 0.36
N VAL A 43 -9.16 11.99 1.61
CA VAL A 43 -10.45 12.64 1.93
C VAL A 43 -10.51 14.11 1.53
N ASP A 44 -9.36 14.78 1.53
CA ASP A 44 -9.18 16.20 1.22
C ASP A 44 -8.65 16.44 -0.21
N ARG A 45 -8.24 15.37 -0.92
CA ARG A 45 -7.75 15.45 -2.29
C ARG A 45 -8.23 14.25 -3.11
N ASP A 46 -9.29 14.50 -3.88
CA ASP A 46 -9.86 13.50 -4.78
C ASP A 46 -9.12 13.48 -6.12
N ASN A 47 -8.47 12.36 -6.42
CA ASN A 47 -7.85 12.09 -7.71
C ASN A 47 -8.41 10.80 -8.35
N ASP A 48 -9.51 10.26 -7.82
CA ASP A 48 -10.11 9.04 -8.37
C ASP A 48 -11.04 9.34 -9.56
N ILE A 49 -11.57 8.30 -10.20
CA ILE A 49 -12.44 8.46 -11.38
C ILE A 49 -13.91 8.17 -11.06
N ALA A 50 -14.24 7.95 -9.79
CA ALA A 50 -15.61 7.68 -9.38
C ALA A 50 -16.42 8.98 -9.35
N VAL A 51 -17.75 8.84 -9.30
CA VAL A 51 -18.66 10.00 -9.15
C VAL A 51 -18.57 10.59 -7.73
N THR A 52 -18.14 9.78 -6.76
CA THR A 52 -18.02 10.16 -5.35
C THR A 52 -16.58 9.99 -4.90
N ASN A 53 -16.12 10.82 -3.96
CA ASN A 53 -14.81 10.65 -3.34
C ASN A 53 -14.71 9.29 -2.62
N CYS A 54 -13.87 8.39 -3.16
CA CYS A 54 -13.74 7.03 -2.65
C CYS A 54 -13.05 6.99 -1.28
N ALA A 55 -12.10 7.88 -1.02
CA ALA A 55 -11.43 7.97 0.27
C ALA A 55 -12.43 8.31 1.39
N LEU A 56 -13.38 9.21 1.10
CA LEU A 56 -14.44 9.57 2.04
C LEU A 56 -15.45 8.42 2.26
N SER A 57 -15.87 7.76 1.18
CA SER A 57 -16.88 6.68 1.21
C SER A 57 -16.35 5.41 1.89
N TYR A 58 -15.10 5.05 1.62
CA TYR A 58 -14.49 3.78 2.03
C TYR A 58 -13.44 3.91 3.15
N LYS A 59 -13.40 5.07 3.81
CA LYS A 59 -12.67 5.30 5.06
C LYS A 59 -11.19 4.93 4.97
N GLY A 60 -10.54 5.37 3.90
CA GLY A 60 -9.14 5.10 3.66
C GLY A 60 -8.46 6.13 2.78
N ALA A 61 -7.25 5.80 2.36
CA ALA A 61 -6.48 6.57 1.38
C ALA A 61 -5.68 5.62 0.50
N TRP A 62 -5.88 5.68 -0.81
CA TRP A 62 -5.36 4.66 -1.71
C TRP A 62 -5.25 5.16 -3.15
N TRP A 63 -4.62 4.37 -4.00
CA TRP A 63 -4.58 4.58 -5.45
C TRP A 63 -5.93 4.20 -6.09
N TYR A 64 -7.01 4.89 -5.72
CA TYR A 64 -8.37 4.55 -6.14
C TYR A 64 -8.58 4.72 -7.66
N LYS A 65 -9.38 3.83 -8.26
CA LYS A 65 -9.88 3.94 -9.64
C LYS A 65 -11.37 4.29 -9.61
N ASN A 66 -12.26 3.36 -9.93
CA ASN A 66 -13.67 3.46 -9.55
C ASN A 66 -13.77 2.86 -8.15
N CYS A 67 -13.14 3.57 -7.21
CA CYS A 67 -12.81 3.13 -5.86
C CYS A 67 -11.83 1.96 -5.82
N HIS A 68 -12.19 0.78 -5.29
CA HIS A 68 -11.18 -0.22 -4.98
C HIS A 68 -11.54 -1.68 -5.17
N ARG A 69 -10.47 -2.47 -5.38
CA ARG A 69 -10.41 -3.92 -5.16
C ARG A 69 -9.52 -4.26 -3.95
N THR A 70 -8.66 -3.33 -3.53
CA THR A 70 -7.93 -3.38 -2.25
C THR A 70 -8.03 -2.06 -1.51
N ASN A 71 -8.18 -2.13 -0.20
CA ASN A 71 -8.17 -0.95 0.67
C ASN A 71 -7.29 -1.23 1.88
N LEU A 72 -5.97 -1.33 1.69
CA LEU A 72 -5.06 -1.70 2.79
C LEU A 72 -4.90 -0.60 3.84
N ASN A 73 -5.26 0.63 3.48
CA ASN A 73 -5.34 1.78 4.39
C ASN A 73 -6.79 2.07 4.82
N GLY A 74 -7.69 1.07 4.73
CA GLY A 74 -9.05 1.18 5.25
C GLY A 74 -9.09 1.18 6.78
N LYS A 75 -10.28 1.37 7.34
CA LYS A 75 -10.47 1.44 8.79
C LYS A 75 -10.30 0.05 9.43
N TYR A 76 -9.36 -0.10 10.36
CA TYR A 76 -9.13 -1.37 11.04
C TYR A 76 -10.37 -1.87 11.80
N GLY A 77 -10.73 -3.14 11.63
CA GLY A 77 -11.83 -3.80 12.33
C GLY A 77 -13.23 -3.38 11.86
N GLU A 78 -13.34 -2.59 10.80
CA GLU A 78 -14.61 -2.17 10.23
C GLU A 78 -15.22 -3.29 9.38
N SER A 79 -16.45 -3.69 9.70
CA SER A 79 -17.20 -4.75 9.02
C SER A 79 -18.18 -4.22 7.97
N ARG A 80 -18.41 -2.90 7.92
CA ARG A 80 -19.20 -2.29 6.87
C ARG A 80 -18.54 -2.53 5.51
N HIS A 81 -19.38 -2.88 4.54
CA HIS A 81 -18.96 -3.23 3.19
C HIS A 81 -17.93 -2.23 2.64
N SER A 82 -16.74 -2.72 2.29
CA SER A 82 -15.64 -1.99 1.65
C SER A 82 -14.97 -0.89 2.49
N GLN A 83 -15.37 -0.68 3.75
CA GLN A 83 -14.78 0.37 4.62
C GLN A 83 -13.59 -0.12 5.45
N GLY A 84 -13.45 -1.44 5.61
CA GLY A 84 -12.36 -2.06 6.36
C GLY A 84 -11.07 -2.22 5.57
N ILE A 85 -10.05 -2.81 6.21
CA ILE A 85 -8.82 -3.22 5.54
C ILE A 85 -9.11 -4.45 4.68
N ASN A 86 -9.39 -4.30 3.39
CA ASN A 86 -9.91 -5.42 2.60
C ASN A 86 -9.09 -5.73 1.33
N TRP A 87 -9.19 -7.00 0.90
CA TRP A 87 -8.58 -7.51 -0.33
C TRP A 87 -9.59 -8.40 -1.06
N TYR A 88 -10.18 -7.86 -2.12
CA TYR A 88 -11.35 -8.44 -2.79
C TYR A 88 -11.13 -9.89 -3.23
N HIS A 89 -10.08 -10.16 -4.00
CA HIS A 89 -9.84 -11.51 -4.52
C HIS A 89 -9.41 -12.53 -3.44
N TRP A 90 -9.22 -12.13 -2.18
CA TRP A 90 -8.88 -13.04 -1.08
C TRP A 90 -10.07 -13.34 -0.16
N LYS A 91 -10.67 -12.30 0.45
CA LYS A 91 -11.75 -12.44 1.45
C LYS A 91 -12.94 -11.52 1.17
N GLY A 92 -13.00 -10.91 -0.01
CA GLY A 92 -14.05 -9.96 -0.37
C GLY A 92 -13.90 -8.60 0.33
N HIS A 93 -14.99 -7.84 0.31
CA HIS A 93 -15.03 -6.46 0.80
C HIS A 93 -15.50 -6.29 2.26
N GLU A 94 -16.03 -7.35 2.87
CA GLU A 94 -16.63 -7.32 4.22
C GLU A 94 -15.70 -7.87 5.30
N PHE A 95 -14.54 -8.39 4.89
CA PHE A 95 -13.51 -8.88 5.80
C PHE A 95 -12.41 -7.85 5.99
N SER A 96 -12.28 -7.32 7.22
CA SER A 96 -11.13 -6.51 7.60
C SER A 96 -9.95 -7.39 8.03
N ILE A 97 -8.84 -7.29 7.31
CA ILE A 97 -7.61 -8.04 7.52
C ILE A 97 -6.96 -7.57 8.84
N PRO A 98 -6.57 -8.49 9.74
CA PRO A 98 -6.04 -8.14 11.06
C PRO A 98 -4.60 -7.61 11.02
N PHE A 99 -3.84 -7.91 9.97
CA PHE A 99 -2.48 -7.43 9.80
C PHE A 99 -2.10 -7.31 8.33
N VAL A 100 -1.50 -6.17 7.97
CA VAL A 100 -1.00 -5.91 6.61
C VAL A 100 0.37 -5.28 6.72
N GLU A 101 1.28 -5.71 5.85
CA GLU A 101 2.61 -5.13 5.71
C GLU A 101 2.95 -5.00 4.22
N MET A 102 3.29 -3.78 3.79
CA MET A 102 3.72 -3.50 2.42
C MET A 102 5.22 -3.20 2.42
N LYS A 103 5.98 -3.91 1.58
CA LYS A 103 7.43 -3.77 1.46
C LYS A 103 7.81 -3.73 -0.01
N THR A 104 8.78 -2.88 -0.34
CA THR A 104 9.41 -2.86 -1.65
C THR A 104 10.81 -3.47 -1.56
N ARG A 105 11.27 -4.07 -2.66
CA ARG A 105 12.64 -4.54 -2.82
C ARG A 105 13.09 -4.15 -4.21
N PRO A 106 14.29 -3.54 -4.38
CA PRO A 106 14.82 -3.26 -5.71
C PRO A 106 14.89 -4.53 -6.54
N TYR A 107 14.52 -4.45 -7.82
CA TYR A 107 14.58 -5.60 -8.73
C TYR A 107 15.98 -6.21 -8.80
N ASN A 108 17.01 -5.34 -8.84
CA ASN A 108 18.43 -5.74 -8.87
C ASN A 108 19.03 -6.02 -7.49
N HIS A 109 18.23 -6.40 -6.49
CA HIS A 109 18.75 -6.66 -5.15
C HIS A 109 19.64 -7.91 -5.12
N ARG A 110 20.96 -7.68 -5.17
CA ARG A 110 21.98 -8.67 -4.85
C ARG A 110 22.03 -8.86 -3.32
N PRO A 111 21.78 -10.06 -2.79
CA PRO A 111 22.00 -10.34 -1.39
C PRO A 111 23.47 -10.07 -1.06
N LEU A 112 23.76 -9.18 -0.11
CA LEU A 112 25.12 -8.93 0.38
C LEU A 112 25.59 -10.08 1.30
N ALA A 113 25.38 -11.33 0.90
CA ALA A 113 25.77 -12.53 1.66
C ALA A 113 27.20 -13.00 1.33
N GLY A 114 28.04 -12.14 0.73
CA GLY A 114 29.37 -12.52 0.23
C GLY A 114 30.51 -11.56 0.55
N ARG A 115 30.29 -10.49 1.33
CA ARG A 115 31.41 -9.64 1.76
C ARG A 115 32.14 -10.37 2.90
N LYS A 116 32.97 -11.36 2.55
CA LYS A 116 34.05 -11.84 3.43
C LYS A 116 34.71 -10.58 3.97
N ARG A 117 34.68 -10.39 5.30
CA ARG A 117 35.50 -9.38 5.97
C ARG A 117 36.92 -9.63 5.46
N ARG A 118 37.47 -8.73 4.63
CA ARG A 118 38.90 -8.73 4.38
C ARG A 118 39.50 -8.41 5.75
N SER A 119 40.08 -9.40 6.43
CA SER A 119 40.97 -9.08 7.53
C SER A 119 42.11 -8.28 6.92
N LEU A 120 42.31 -7.06 7.41
CA LEU A 120 43.58 -6.39 7.23
C LEU A 120 44.55 -7.18 8.09
N HIS A 121 45.39 -8.00 7.45
CA HIS A 121 46.61 -8.46 8.07
C HIS A 121 47.58 -7.29 8.06
N PHE A 122 47.95 -6.83 9.25
CA PHE A 122 49.15 -6.03 9.51
C PHE A 122 50.35 -6.97 9.58
#